data_AF-A0A2V5S5D9-F1
#
_entry.id   AF-A0A2V5S5D9-F1
#
_cell.length_a   1.000
_cell.length_b   1.000
_cell.length_c   1.000
_cell.angle_alpha   90.00
_cell.angle_beta   90.00
_cell.angle_gamma   90.00
#
_symmetry.space_group_name_H-M   'P 1'
#
loop_
_entity.id
_entity.type
_entity.pdbx_description
1 polymer ?
#
loop_
_entity_poly.entity_id
_entity_poly.type
_entity_poly.pdbx_seq_one_letter_code
_entity_poly.pdbx_strand_id
1 'polypeptide(L)'
;MSTASSRSGSTRVPRVGDGVAPLRTFLEAQPRDGAQYSRRRLPHFERPWAIYAVTIGTKKDRCLPPNARSIVLNSSHHFHKQRYELFAACVMPDHVHLLLQPWPKNNDDKKTVVFWPLSELLHSIKSFSAHRINEAEKKTGAV
;
A
#
# COMPACT_ATOMS: atom_id res chain seq x y z
N MET A 1 59.68 -9.48 1.34
CA MET A 1 59.64 -8.43 2.39
C MET A 1 59.40 -7.12 1.64
N SER A 2 58.28 -6.41 1.73
CA SER A 2 57.48 -6.07 2.92
C SER A 2 55.99 -5.96 2.61
N THR A 3 55.24 -6.05 3.70
CA THR A 3 53.81 -6.25 3.90
C THR A 3 52.95 -4.98 3.77
N ALA A 4 51.73 -5.20 3.26
CA ALA A 4 50.43 -4.55 3.50
C ALA A 4 50.33 -3.17 4.19
N SER A 5 49.44 -2.33 3.64
CA SER A 5 48.39 -1.70 4.45
C SER A 5 47.19 -1.32 3.56
N SER A 6 46.18 -2.19 3.52
CA SER A 6 44.86 -1.88 3.01
C SER A 6 44.20 -0.84 3.94
N ARG A 7 44.02 0.39 3.44
CA ARG A 7 43.20 1.39 4.14
C ARG A 7 41.74 0.97 4.00
N SER A 8 41.23 0.33 5.05
CA SER A 8 39.80 0.10 5.27
C SER A 8 39.08 1.46 5.27
N GLY A 9 38.44 1.79 4.15
CA GLY A 9 37.57 2.95 4.05
C GLY A 9 36.40 2.77 5.00
N SER A 10 36.40 3.52 6.10
CA SER A 10 35.25 3.63 6.99
C SER A 10 34.12 4.33 6.24
N THR A 11 33.13 3.57 5.77
CA THR A 11 31.89 4.16 5.27
C THR A 11 31.16 4.76 6.47
N ARG A 12 31.31 6.06 6.70
CA ARG A 12 30.41 6.79 7.60
C ARG A 12 29.01 6.69 7.01
N VAL A 13 28.17 5.87 7.62
CA VAL A 13 26.72 6.01 7.50
C VAL A 13 26.31 7.31 8.20
N PRO A 14 25.51 8.18 7.57
CA PRO A 14 24.95 9.33 8.27
C PRO A 14 24.14 8.84 9.48
N ARG A 15 24.29 9.57 10.60
CA ARG A 15 23.52 9.29 11.82
C ARG A 15 22.04 9.43 11.50
N VAL A 16 21.27 8.39 11.83
CA VAL A 16 19.82 8.32 11.74
C VAL A 16 19.21 9.47 12.55
N GLY A 17 18.72 10.49 11.84
CA GLY A 17 17.90 11.57 12.40
C GLY A 17 16.50 11.58 11.77
N ASP A 18 16.42 11.26 10.48
CA ASP A 18 15.17 11.09 9.76
C ASP A 18 15.19 9.73 9.07
N GLY A 19 14.14 8.94 9.24
CA GLY A 19 13.97 7.70 8.49
C GLY A 19 14.10 7.98 6.99
N VAL A 20 14.79 7.10 6.27
CA VAL A 20 14.88 7.19 4.81
C VAL A 20 13.46 7.15 4.27
N ALA A 21 12.99 8.27 3.73
CA ALA A 21 11.71 8.29 3.04
C ALA A 21 11.77 7.25 1.92
N PRO A 22 10.75 6.38 1.78
CA PRO A 22 10.76 5.38 0.72
C PRO A 22 10.97 6.05 -0.63
N LEU A 23 11.72 5.38 -1.51
CA LEU A 23 12.05 5.88 -2.84
C LEU A 23 10.75 6.29 -3.55
N ARG A 24 10.65 7.57 -3.92
CA ARG A 24 9.44 8.10 -4.54
C ARG A 24 9.48 7.83 -6.04
N THR A 25 8.62 6.95 -6.51
CA THR A 25 8.35 6.77 -7.94
C THR A 25 7.49 7.95 -8.40
N PHE A 26 8.11 9.03 -8.89
CA PHE A 26 7.39 10.09 -9.61
C PHE A 26 7.63 9.92 -11.10
N LEU A 27 6.57 10.01 -11.92
CA LEU A 27 6.70 10.40 -13.32
C LEU A 27 6.72 11.95 -13.36
N GLU A 28 7.62 12.55 -14.15
CA GLU A 28 7.76 14.01 -14.38
C GLU A 28 6.51 14.68 -15.03
N ALA A 29 5.36 14.02 -15.02
CA ALA A 29 4.11 14.59 -15.48
C ALA A 29 3.48 15.44 -14.37
N GLN A 30 3.32 16.74 -14.63
CA GLN A 30 2.61 17.69 -13.76
C GLN A 30 1.16 17.22 -13.57
N PRO A 31 0.77 16.71 -12.39
CA PRO A 31 -0.62 16.37 -12.14
C PRO A 31 -1.44 17.67 -12.16
N ARG A 32 -2.56 17.70 -12.87
CA ARG A 32 -3.56 18.72 -12.56
C ARG A 32 -4.14 18.40 -11.19
N ASP A 33 -4.30 19.46 -10.42
CA ASP A 33 -5.06 19.56 -9.18
C ASP A 33 -4.39 19.07 -7.90
N GLY A 34 -4.58 19.94 -6.90
CA GLY A 34 -4.24 19.69 -5.51
C GLY A 34 -5.05 18.54 -4.92
N ALA A 35 -5.01 18.45 -3.61
CA ALA A 35 -5.72 17.38 -2.94
C ALA A 35 -7.24 17.43 -3.18
N GLN A 36 -7.80 16.25 -3.47
CA GLN A 36 -9.23 15.99 -3.50
C GLN A 36 -9.70 15.75 -2.07
N TYR A 37 -10.76 16.46 -1.67
CA TYR A 37 -11.40 16.30 -0.38
C TYR A 37 -12.81 15.80 -0.58
N SER A 38 -13.19 14.78 0.17
CA SER A 38 -14.58 14.35 0.25
C SER A 38 -14.92 14.03 1.70
N ARG A 39 -16.21 13.85 2.00
CA ARG A 39 -16.64 13.48 3.34
C ARG A 39 -17.80 12.53 3.25
N ARG A 40 -17.67 11.37 3.91
CA ARG A 40 -18.82 10.54 4.25
C ARG A 40 -19.17 10.78 5.71
N ARG A 41 -18.69 9.91 6.60
CA ARG A 41 -18.77 10.11 8.06
C ARG A 41 -17.56 10.85 8.60
N LEU A 42 -16.39 10.63 7.99
CA LEU A 42 -15.13 11.31 8.29
C LEU A 42 -14.59 11.98 7.02
N PRO A 43 -13.73 13.01 7.16
CA PRO A 43 -13.02 13.59 6.03
C PRO A 43 -12.15 12.55 5.32
N HIS A 44 -12.16 12.58 4.00
CA HIS A 44 -11.30 11.83 3.12
C HIS A 44 -10.44 12.82 2.34
N PHE A 45 -9.17 12.49 2.18
CA PHE A 45 -8.18 13.31 1.49
C PHE A 45 -7.42 12.41 0.53
N GLU A 46 -7.39 12.79 -0.74
CA GLU A 46 -6.64 12.08 -1.78
C GLU A 46 -5.78 13.07 -2.57
N ARG A 47 -4.46 12.92 -2.50
CA ARG A 47 -3.49 13.73 -3.26
C ARG A 47 -2.71 12.85 -4.24
N PRO A 48 -2.44 13.33 -5.47
CA PRO A 48 -1.51 12.67 -6.40
C PRO A 48 -0.20 12.30 -5.71
N TRP A 49 0.29 11.08 -5.98
CA TRP A 49 1.56 10.55 -5.46
C TRP A 49 1.70 10.50 -3.94
N ALA A 50 0.62 10.69 -3.18
CA ALA A 50 0.68 10.55 -1.73
C ALA A 50 0.79 9.09 -1.32
N ILE A 51 1.48 8.89 -0.19
CA ILE A 51 1.60 7.60 0.48
C ILE A 51 0.60 7.58 1.63
N TYR A 52 -0.21 6.53 1.69
CA TYR A 52 -1.26 6.35 2.70
C TYR A 52 -0.90 5.20 3.63
N ALA A 53 -0.96 5.47 4.93
CA ALA A 53 -1.04 4.45 5.95
C ALA A 53 -2.52 4.13 6.18
N VAL A 54 -2.91 2.90 5.90
CA VAL A 54 -4.30 2.43 5.98
C VAL A 54 -4.41 1.31 6.99
N THR A 55 -5.44 1.38 7.84
CA THR A 55 -5.82 0.31 8.76
C THR A 55 -7.19 -0.23 8.38
N ILE A 56 -7.32 -1.55 8.23
CA ILE A 56 -8.57 -2.24 7.92
C ILE A 56 -8.85 -3.22 9.05
N GLY A 57 -9.91 -2.96 9.84
CA GLY A 57 -10.38 -3.88 10.87
C GLY A 57 -11.25 -5.00 10.30
N THR A 58 -11.20 -6.16 10.94
CA THR A 58 -12.16 -7.25 10.70
C THR A 58 -13.52 -6.93 11.32
N LYS A 59 -14.57 -7.58 10.82
CA LYS A 59 -15.91 -7.39 11.35
C LYS A 59 -16.02 -8.05 12.73
N LYS A 60 -16.45 -7.27 13.74
CA LYS A 60 -16.61 -7.71 15.14
C LYS A 60 -15.31 -8.31 15.72
N ASP A 61 -14.16 -7.73 15.39
CA ASP A 61 -12.84 -8.14 15.89
C ASP A 61 -12.55 -9.64 15.72
N ARG A 62 -13.05 -10.19 14.60
CA ARG A 62 -12.90 -11.59 14.26
C ARG A 62 -11.42 -11.92 14.04
N CYS A 63 -10.90 -12.86 14.81
CA CYS A 63 -9.57 -13.42 14.60
C CYS A 63 -9.51 -14.29 13.32
N LEU A 64 -8.62 -13.90 12.40
CA LEU A 64 -8.33 -14.58 11.15
C LEU A 64 -7.36 -15.76 11.40
N PRO A 65 -7.69 -16.98 10.95
CA PRO A 65 -6.75 -18.09 10.99
C PRO A 65 -5.54 -17.83 10.06
N PRO A 66 -4.41 -18.54 10.25
CA PRO A 66 -3.20 -18.36 9.43
C PRO A 66 -3.45 -18.40 7.91
N ASN A 67 -4.32 -19.30 7.44
CA ASN A 67 -4.68 -19.41 6.03
C ASN A 67 -5.39 -18.13 5.52
N ALA A 68 -6.38 -17.64 6.27
CA ALA A 68 -7.09 -16.40 5.92
C ALA A 68 -6.15 -15.18 5.90
N ARG A 69 -5.20 -15.09 6.84
CA ARG A 69 -4.20 -14.01 6.84
C ARG A 69 -3.31 -14.04 5.59
N SER A 70 -2.96 -15.25 5.12
CA SER A 70 -2.20 -15.44 3.88
C SER A 70 -3.00 -14.98 2.65
N ILE A 71 -4.31 -15.27 2.62
CA ILE A 71 -5.21 -14.78 1.56
C ILE A 71 -5.24 -13.26 1.53
N VAL A 72 -5.37 -12.59 2.69
CA VAL A 72 -5.35 -11.12 2.78
C VAL A 72 -4.03 -10.57 2.25
N LEU A 73 -2.89 -11.09 2.71
CA LEU A 73 -1.57 -10.63 2.29
C LEU A 73 -1.38 -10.77 0.77
N ASN A 74 -1.75 -11.92 0.21
CA ASN A 74 -1.68 -12.16 -1.24
C ASN A 74 -2.61 -11.23 -2.02
N SER A 75 -3.81 -10.95 -1.48
CA SER A 75 -4.77 -10.01 -2.09
C SER A 75 -4.22 -8.57 -2.10
N SER A 76 -3.56 -8.15 -1.03
CA SER A 76 -2.90 -6.85 -0.93
C SER A 76 -1.66 -6.75 -1.83
N HIS A 77 -0.94 -7.86 -2.06
CA HIS A 77 0.23 -7.85 -2.94
C HIS A 77 -0.16 -7.93 -4.44
N HIS A 78 -1.36 -8.43 -4.77
CA HIS A 78 -1.76 -8.74 -6.14
C HIS A 78 -1.60 -7.60 -7.15
N PHE A 79 -1.91 -6.36 -6.75
CA PHE A 79 -1.81 -5.18 -7.63
C PHE A 79 -0.57 -4.30 -7.36
N HIS A 80 0.39 -4.81 -6.59
CA HIS A 80 1.69 -4.16 -6.40
C HIS A 80 2.34 -3.90 -7.76
N LYS A 81 2.81 -2.65 -7.99
CA LYS A 81 3.40 -2.18 -9.26
C LYS A 81 2.44 -2.22 -10.46
N GLN A 82 1.14 -2.30 -10.22
CA GLN A 82 0.12 -2.22 -11.27
C GLN A 82 -0.88 -1.10 -11.00
N ARG A 83 -1.52 -1.11 -9.83
CA ARG A 83 -2.48 -0.07 -9.41
C ARG A 83 -1.96 0.81 -8.28
N TYR A 84 -0.99 0.30 -7.53
CA TYR A 84 -0.31 1.03 -6.46
C TYR A 84 1.08 0.43 -6.22
N GLU A 85 1.98 1.26 -5.68
CA GLU A 85 3.17 0.78 -4.99
C GLU A 85 2.77 0.37 -3.58
N LEU A 86 3.27 -0.78 -3.11
CA LEU A 86 3.01 -1.30 -1.77
C LEU A 86 4.36 -1.35 -1.05
N PHE A 87 4.55 -0.46 -0.08
CA PHE A 87 5.81 -0.35 0.66
C PHE A 87 5.87 -1.32 1.84
N ALA A 88 4.74 -1.50 2.53
CA ALA A 88 4.63 -2.41 3.65
C ALA A 88 3.19 -2.94 3.78
N ALA A 89 3.08 -4.18 4.25
CA ALA A 89 1.81 -4.80 4.62
C ALA A 89 2.02 -5.66 5.87
N CYS A 90 1.12 -5.53 6.84
CA CYS A 90 1.08 -6.34 8.04
C CYS A 90 -0.34 -6.86 8.25
N VAL A 91 -0.49 -8.18 8.37
CA VAL A 91 -1.79 -8.83 8.61
C VAL A 91 -1.80 -9.39 10.03
N MET A 92 -2.47 -8.69 10.93
CA MET A 92 -2.72 -9.11 12.31
C MET A 92 -3.91 -10.08 12.34
N PRO A 93 -4.16 -10.78 13.46
CA PRO A 93 -5.34 -11.64 13.57
C PRO A 93 -6.67 -10.89 13.34
N ASP A 94 -6.81 -9.66 13.82
CA ASP A 94 -8.07 -8.92 13.83
C ASP A 94 -8.08 -7.66 12.93
N HIS A 95 -6.94 -7.27 12.36
CA HIS A 95 -6.83 -6.12 11.45
C HIS A 95 -5.62 -6.20 10.52
N VAL A 96 -5.53 -5.24 9.59
CA VAL A 96 -4.49 -5.15 8.56
C VAL A 96 -3.96 -3.73 8.49
N HIS A 97 -2.64 -3.57 8.44
CA HIS A 97 -1.97 -2.30 8.12
C HIS A 97 -1.35 -2.36 6.73
N LEU A 98 -1.59 -1.33 5.92
CA LEU A 98 -1.00 -1.17 4.58
C LEU A 98 -0.34 0.20 4.47
N LEU A 99 0.85 0.24 3.88
CA LEU A 99 1.52 1.47 3.45
C LEU A 99 1.62 1.44 1.93
N LEU A 100 0.80 2.23 1.24
CA LEU A 100 0.67 2.16 -0.22
C LEU A 100 0.58 3.54 -0.87
N GLN A 101 0.96 3.62 -2.15
CA GLN A 101 0.88 4.81 -2.98
C GLN A 101 0.14 4.48 -4.28
N PRO A 102 -1.04 5.06 -4.53
CA PRO A 102 -1.78 4.85 -5.77
C PRO A 102 -0.97 5.27 -7.00
N TRP A 103 -1.07 4.47 -8.07
CA TRP A 103 -0.46 4.79 -9.35
C TRP A 103 -1.45 5.52 -10.26
N PRO A 104 -0.94 6.19 -11.30
CA PRO A 104 -1.76 6.61 -12.43
C PRO A 104 -2.55 5.43 -13.02
N LYS A 105 -3.84 5.62 -13.20
CA LYS A 105 -4.65 4.83 -14.12
C LYS A 105 -4.25 5.28 -15.51
N ASN A 106 -3.41 4.47 -16.17
CA ASN A 106 -2.93 4.74 -17.51
C ASN A 106 -4.14 5.01 -18.42
N ASN A 107 -4.29 6.25 -18.90
CA ASN A 107 -5.49 6.65 -19.63
C ASN A 107 -5.09 7.61 -20.74
N ASP A 108 -5.47 7.18 -21.94
CA ASP A 108 -6.32 7.93 -22.88
C ASP A 108 -5.73 9.24 -23.42
N ASP A 109 -6.02 9.56 -24.68
CA ASP A 109 -5.38 10.62 -25.50
C ASP A 109 -5.51 12.07 -24.95
N LYS A 110 -5.95 12.25 -23.71
CA LYS A 110 -6.11 13.52 -23.01
C LYS A 110 -4.96 13.71 -22.03
N LYS A 111 -4.35 14.90 -22.08
CA LYS A 111 -3.22 15.41 -21.27
C LYS A 111 -3.40 15.39 -19.72
N THR A 112 -4.27 14.55 -19.16
CA THR A 112 -4.62 14.52 -17.74
C THR A 112 -4.34 13.15 -17.14
N VAL A 113 -3.40 13.09 -16.20
CA VAL A 113 -3.09 11.89 -15.43
C VAL A 113 -4.17 11.67 -14.36
N VAL A 114 -4.94 10.60 -14.48
CA VAL A 114 -5.94 10.20 -13.47
C VAL A 114 -5.32 9.12 -12.59
N PHE A 115 -5.42 9.25 -11.27
CA PHE A 115 -4.93 8.23 -10.32
C PHE A 115 -6.03 7.24 -9.95
N TRP A 116 -5.64 6.03 -9.54
CA TRP A 116 -6.57 5.10 -8.91
C TRP A 116 -7.12 5.71 -7.60
N PRO A 117 -8.45 5.84 -7.44
CA PRO A 117 -9.04 6.29 -6.19
C PRO A 117 -8.73 5.31 -5.05
N LEU A 118 -8.36 5.83 -3.88
CA LEU A 118 -8.03 5.01 -2.71
C LEU A 118 -9.22 4.15 -2.29
N SER A 119 -10.44 4.70 -2.37
CA SER A 119 -11.68 3.98 -2.07
C SER A 119 -11.88 2.73 -2.97
N GLU A 120 -11.56 2.83 -4.26
CA GLU A 120 -11.65 1.73 -5.23
C GLU A 120 -10.61 0.64 -4.94
N LEU A 121 -9.36 1.04 -4.68
CA LEU A 121 -8.26 0.13 -4.33
C LEU A 121 -8.61 -0.67 -3.07
N LEU A 122 -9.02 0.02 -2.01
CA LEU A 122 -9.37 -0.61 -0.73
C LEU A 122 -10.63 -1.48 -0.85
N HIS A 123 -11.63 -1.06 -1.63
CA HIS A 123 -12.81 -1.88 -1.88
C HIS A 123 -12.44 -3.19 -2.59
N SER A 124 -11.59 -3.12 -3.61
CA SER A 124 -11.13 -4.29 -4.37
C SER A 124 -10.41 -5.30 -3.48
N ILE A 125 -9.44 -4.86 -2.67
CA ILE A 125 -8.70 -5.74 -1.73
C ILE A 125 -9.65 -6.39 -0.72
N LYS A 126 -10.51 -5.61 -0.07
CA LYS A 126 -11.45 -6.10 0.95
C LYS A 126 -12.44 -7.10 0.37
N SER A 127 -13.04 -6.76 -0.77
CA SER A 127 -14.04 -7.60 -1.42
C SER A 127 -13.42 -8.93 -1.85
N PHE A 128 -12.32 -8.90 -2.60
CA PHE A 128 -11.69 -10.13 -3.07
C PHE A 128 -11.22 -11.03 -1.92
N SER A 129 -10.54 -10.46 -0.91
CA SER A 129 -10.06 -11.22 0.24
C SER A 129 -11.19 -11.86 1.05
N ALA A 130 -12.29 -11.13 1.31
CA ALA A 130 -13.44 -11.68 2.02
C ALA A 130 -14.10 -12.85 1.27
N HIS A 131 -14.27 -12.76 -0.05
CA HIS A 131 -14.83 -13.87 -0.85
C HIS A 131 -13.93 -15.10 -0.80
N ARG A 132 -12.62 -14.92 -0.94
CA ARG A 132 -11.65 -16.03 -0.89
C ARG A 132 -11.58 -16.68 0.49
N ILE A 133 -11.68 -15.90 1.56
CA ILE A 133 -11.74 -16.43 2.94
C ILE A 133 -13.03 -17.23 3.14
N ASN A 134 -14.16 -16.71 2.69
CA ASN A 134 -15.45 -17.39 2.78
C ASN A 134 -15.43 -18.75 2.04
N GLU A 135 -14.87 -18.76 0.83
CA GLU A 135 -14.66 -19.98 0.03
C GLU A 135 -13.76 -21.00 0.78
N ALA A 136 -12.61 -20.56 1.28
CA ALA A 136 -11.65 -21.40 2.00
C ALA A 136 -12.23 -21.99 3.31
N GLU A 137 -13.12 -21.26 3.97
CA GLU A 137 -13.75 -21.69 5.22
C GLU A 137 -15.12 -22.33 5.03
N LYS A 138 -15.59 -22.49 3.78
CA LYS A 138 -16.93 -23.00 3.46
C LYS A 138 -18.06 -22.22 4.17
N LYS A 139 -17.89 -20.91 4.32
CA LYS A 139 -18.87 -20.00 4.92
C LYS A 139 -19.53 -19.14 3.86
N THR A 140 -20.76 -18.74 4.12
CA THR A 140 -21.48 -17.71 3.36
C THR A 140 -21.72 -16.51 4.27
N GLY A 141 -21.57 -15.30 3.75
CA GLY A 141 -21.77 -14.09 4.56
C GLY A 141 -21.21 -12.82 3.94
N ALA A 142 -21.64 -11.69 4.50
CA ALA A 142 -21.27 -10.38 4.01
C ALA A 142 -19.77 -10.10 4.15
N VAL A 143 -19.20 -9.57 3.06
CA VAL A 143 -17.95 -8.82 2.97
C VAL A 143 -17.95 -7.64 3.95
#